data_AF-A0A034VQ83-F1
#
_entry.id   AF-A0A034VQ83-F1
#
_cell.length_a   1.000
_cell.length_b   1.000
_cell.length_c   1.000
_cell.angle_alpha   90.00
_cell.angle_beta   90.00
_cell.angle_gamma   90.00
#
_symmetry.space_group_name_H-M   'P 1'
#
loop_
_entity.id
_entity.type
_entity.pdbx_description
1 polymer ?
#
loop_
_entity_poly.entity_id
_entity_poly.type
_entity_poly.pdbx_seq_one_letter_code
_entity_poly.pdbx_strand_id
1 'polypeptide(L)'
;MLDIHNYGSSSESDSEADEATKKVITKAQTTDAVAHLKPIDPALSIAKSLAVCSAPEVVPMNAVDVSRTIDPTVKEVAYNPKFEELYAPVKGPENPNLTQQMRAPRNTLSGYVEKAHINAFEFENQRRTFHTYGYALDPSVDEVADGQGFVGRL
;
A
#
# COMPACT_ATOMS: atom_id res chain seq x y z
N MET A 1 -12.70 -39.74 -1.07
CA MET A 1 -11.96 -40.55 -0.08
C MET A 1 -10.55 -40.68 -0.61
N LEU A 2 -9.57 -40.14 0.10
CA LEU A 2 -8.15 -40.17 -0.30
C LEU A 2 -7.44 -41.19 0.60
N ASP A 3 -6.89 -42.23 -0.01
CA ASP A 3 -6.20 -43.34 0.65
C ASP A 3 -4.81 -42.93 1.12
N ILE A 4 -4.53 -43.14 2.40
CA ILE A 4 -3.27 -42.77 3.06
C ILE A 4 -2.36 -44.01 3.08
N HIS A 5 -1.35 -44.04 2.21
CA HIS A 5 -0.33 -45.09 2.24
C HIS A 5 0.76 -44.76 3.26
N ASN A 6 0.79 -45.55 4.34
CA ASN A 6 1.87 -45.57 5.32
C ASN A 6 3.08 -46.31 4.73
N TYR A 7 4.20 -45.61 4.52
CA TYR A 7 5.49 -46.25 4.25
C TYR A 7 6.54 -45.74 5.23
N GLY A 8 6.82 -46.56 6.23
CA GLY A 8 8.00 -46.43 7.08
C GLY A 8 9.21 -46.93 6.33
N SER A 9 10.23 -46.08 6.18
CA SER A 9 11.53 -46.47 5.62
C SER A 9 12.58 -46.37 6.73
N SER A 10 12.88 -47.52 7.31
CA SER A 10 14.09 -47.74 8.11
C SER A 10 15.30 -47.70 7.17
N SER A 11 16.22 -46.76 7.40
CA SER A 11 17.49 -46.72 6.68
C SER A 11 18.61 -46.86 7.70
N GLU A 12 19.07 -48.10 7.90
CA GLU A 12 20.36 -48.37 8.51
C GLU A 12 21.46 -47.94 7.54
N SER A 13 22.47 -47.23 8.05
CA SER A 13 23.69 -46.92 7.31
C SER A 13 24.85 -46.90 8.28
N ASP A 14 25.58 -48.02 8.28
CA ASP A 14 26.91 -48.13 8.86
C ASP A 14 27.92 -47.41 7.97
N SER A 15 28.67 -46.48 8.55
CA SER A 15 29.86 -45.90 7.95
C SER A 15 30.89 -45.57 9.04
N GLU A 16 31.83 -46.49 9.20
CA GLU A 16 33.09 -46.36 9.94
C GLU A 16 33.99 -45.28 9.30
N ALA A 17 34.20 -44.14 9.99
CA ALA A 17 35.34 -43.23 9.77
C ALA A 17 35.43 -42.13 10.86
N ASP A 18 36.55 -42.15 11.58
CA ASP A 18 37.24 -41.11 12.39
C ASP A 18 36.43 -40.19 13.33
N GLU A 19 36.58 -40.46 14.64
CA GLU A 19 35.69 -40.02 15.72
C GLU A 19 36.01 -38.63 16.32
N ALA A 20 37.12 -37.98 15.97
CA ALA A 20 37.56 -36.76 16.67
C ALA A 20 37.04 -35.44 16.06
N THR A 21 37.00 -35.30 14.74
CA THR A 21 36.61 -34.03 14.06
C THR A 21 35.11 -33.94 13.76
N LYS A 22 34.43 -35.08 13.62
CA LYS A 22 32.97 -35.16 13.44
C LYS A 22 32.20 -34.74 14.71
N LYS A 23 32.80 -34.92 15.90
CA LYS A 23 32.15 -34.72 17.21
C LYS A 23 31.87 -33.25 17.55
N VAL A 24 32.63 -32.30 16.98
CA VAL A 24 32.46 -30.86 17.23
C VAL A 24 31.42 -30.25 16.28
N ILE A 25 31.43 -30.64 15.00
CA ILE A 25 30.50 -30.12 13.99
C ILE A 25 29.09 -30.73 14.14
N THR A 26 29.00 -32.03 14.44
CA THR A 26 27.68 -32.70 14.62
C THR A 26 26.98 -32.29 15.91
N LYS A 27 27.71 -31.99 17.00
CA LYS A 27 27.08 -31.49 18.24
C LYS A 27 26.41 -30.12 18.05
N ALA A 28 27.03 -29.20 17.32
CA ALA A 28 26.46 -27.87 17.09
C ALA A 28 25.23 -27.89 16.17
N GLN A 29 25.27 -28.71 15.10
CA GLN A 29 24.13 -28.83 14.17
C GLN A 29 22.94 -29.60 14.77
N THR A 30 23.20 -30.60 15.60
CA THR A 30 22.13 -31.35 16.29
C THR A 30 21.48 -30.51 17.39
N THR A 31 22.22 -29.64 18.09
CA THR A 31 21.65 -28.81 19.15
C THR A 31 20.63 -27.78 18.67
N ASP A 32 20.82 -27.22 17.48
CA ASP A 32 19.84 -26.31 16.86
C ASP A 32 18.62 -27.08 16.32
N ALA A 33 18.85 -28.25 15.71
CA ALA A 33 17.78 -29.12 15.23
C ALA A 33 16.87 -29.62 16.36
N VAL A 34 17.40 -29.85 17.57
CA VAL A 34 16.61 -30.23 18.76
C VAL A 34 16.36 -29.07 19.73
N ALA A 35 16.67 -27.82 19.37
CA ALA A 35 16.50 -26.67 20.26
C ALA A 35 15.04 -26.47 20.70
N HIS A 36 14.09 -26.77 19.81
CA HIS A 36 12.65 -26.69 20.07
C HIS A 36 12.11 -27.78 21.04
N LEU A 37 12.89 -28.83 21.29
CA LEU A 37 12.56 -29.90 22.25
C LEU A 37 13.06 -29.58 23.67
N LYS A 38 13.96 -28.60 23.80
CA LYS A 38 14.46 -28.16 25.11
C LYS A 38 13.52 -27.10 25.68
N PRO A 39 13.17 -27.18 26.97
CA PRO A 39 12.39 -26.14 27.61
C PRO A 39 13.13 -24.80 27.48
N ILE A 40 12.39 -23.76 27.11
CA ILE A 40 12.92 -22.40 26.95
C ILE A 40 13.39 -21.89 28.30
N ASP A 41 14.60 -21.34 28.37
CA ASP A 41 15.14 -20.76 29.59
C ASP A 41 14.22 -19.64 30.11
N PRO A 42 13.72 -19.72 31.35
CA PRO A 42 12.75 -18.76 31.88
C PRO A 42 13.35 -17.34 32.03
N ALA A 43 14.68 -17.21 32.02
CA ALA A 43 15.39 -15.93 32.06
C ALA A 43 15.45 -15.22 30.69
N LEU A 44 15.30 -15.96 29.59
CA LEU A 44 15.32 -15.43 28.21
C LEU A 44 13.92 -15.46 27.56
N SER A 45 12.93 -15.98 28.29
CA SER A 45 11.55 -16.11 27.82
C SER A 45 10.77 -14.81 27.96
N ILE A 46 10.33 -14.28 26.81
CA ILE A 46 9.42 -13.11 26.73
C ILE A 46 7.96 -13.53 27.03
N ALA A 47 7.68 -14.84 27.17
CA ALA A 47 6.33 -15.36 27.39
C ALA A 47 5.68 -14.83 28.68
N LYS A 48 6.48 -14.44 29.68
CA LYS A 48 5.99 -13.88 30.95
C LYS A 48 5.67 -12.38 30.88
N SER A 49 6.26 -11.66 29.93
CA SER A 49 5.96 -10.25 29.66
C SER A 49 4.95 -10.04 28.54
N LEU A 50 4.72 -11.06 27.70
CA LEU A 50 3.67 -11.09 26.71
C LEU A 50 2.30 -11.30 27.37
N ALA A 51 1.64 -10.19 27.73
CA ALA A 51 0.23 -10.20 28.06
C ALA A 51 -0.59 -10.42 26.77
N VAL A 52 -1.27 -11.57 26.68
CA VAL A 52 -2.21 -11.84 25.58
C VAL A 52 -3.50 -11.07 25.87
N CYS A 53 -3.69 -9.93 25.21
CA CYS A 53 -4.95 -9.18 25.25
C CYS A 53 -6.01 -9.90 24.40
N SER A 54 -6.76 -10.80 25.03
CA SER A 54 -7.79 -11.61 24.39
C SER A 54 -9.02 -10.82 23.91
N ALA A 55 -9.28 -9.66 24.51
CA ALA A 55 -10.39 -8.79 24.16
C ALA A 55 -9.94 -7.32 24.23
N PRO A 56 -9.38 -6.76 23.14
CA PRO A 56 -9.12 -5.32 23.07
C PRO A 56 -10.43 -4.54 23.17
N GLU A 57 -10.36 -3.32 23.68
CA GLU A 57 -11.51 -2.40 23.71
C GLU A 57 -11.92 -2.07 22.27
N VAL A 58 -13.07 -2.61 21.85
CA VAL A 58 -13.65 -2.35 20.53
C VAL A 58 -14.71 -1.26 20.71
N VAL A 59 -14.41 -0.06 20.24
CA VAL A 59 -15.41 1.00 20.13
C VAL A 59 -16.52 0.50 19.19
N PRO A 60 -17.79 0.46 19.61
CA PRO A 60 -18.86 -0.02 18.75
C PRO A 60 -19.02 0.93 17.56
N MET A 61 -19.28 0.35 16.39
CA MET A 61 -19.37 1.04 15.08
C MET A 61 -20.27 2.28 15.08
N ASN A 62 -21.24 2.35 16.01
CA ASN A 62 -22.24 3.41 16.10
C ASN A 62 -21.99 4.46 17.20
N ALA A 63 -20.93 4.32 18.02
CA ALA A 63 -20.61 5.29 19.08
C ALA A 63 -19.62 6.37 18.64
N VAL A 64 -19.00 6.20 17.46
CA VAL A 64 -18.26 7.26 16.79
C VAL A 64 -19.26 7.95 15.86
N ASP A 65 -19.40 9.26 15.99
CA ASP A 65 -20.08 10.09 15.00
C ASP A 65 -19.30 9.99 13.68
N VAL A 66 -19.54 8.94 12.91
CA VAL A 66 -18.97 8.79 11.58
C VAL A 66 -19.67 9.84 10.73
N SER A 67 -18.95 10.94 10.47
CA SER A 67 -19.36 11.95 9.49
C SER A 67 -19.79 11.24 8.22
N ARG A 68 -20.96 11.61 7.69
CA ARG A 68 -21.50 11.01 6.47
C ARG A 68 -20.51 11.26 5.33
N THR A 69 -19.83 10.22 4.86
CA THR A 69 -18.88 10.31 3.75
C THR A 69 -19.55 9.96 2.42
N ILE A 70 -19.07 10.59 1.35
CA ILE A 70 -19.44 10.22 -0.02
C ILE A 70 -18.48 9.13 -0.52
N ASP A 71 -19.00 8.22 -1.36
CA ASP A 71 -18.18 7.23 -2.05
C ASP A 71 -17.30 7.91 -3.11
N PRO A 72 -15.97 7.75 -3.09
CA PRO A 72 -15.06 8.38 -4.04
C PRO A 72 -15.26 7.94 -5.50
N THR A 73 -15.97 6.83 -5.75
CA THR A 73 -16.24 6.34 -7.10
C THR A 73 -17.45 7.01 -7.76
N VAL A 74 -18.31 7.65 -6.97
CA VAL A 74 -19.53 8.31 -7.43
C VAL A 74 -19.19 9.66 -8.06
N LYS A 75 -19.67 9.89 -9.28
CA LYS A 75 -19.39 11.12 -10.06
C LYS A 75 -20.48 12.18 -9.98
N GLU A 76 -21.67 11.80 -9.55
CA GLU A 76 -22.83 12.69 -9.48
C GLU A 76 -23.46 12.62 -8.10
N VAL A 77 -23.65 13.78 -7.46
CA VAL A 77 -24.24 13.88 -6.13
C VAL A 77 -25.60 14.57 -6.24
N ALA A 78 -26.64 13.94 -5.69
CA ALA A 78 -28.02 14.43 -5.79
C ALA A 78 -28.39 15.49 -4.72
N TYR A 79 -27.47 15.76 -3.80
CA TYR A 79 -27.63 16.76 -2.73
C TYR A 79 -26.37 17.63 -2.64
N ASN A 80 -26.42 18.72 -1.88
CA ASN A 80 -25.26 19.58 -1.65
C ASN A 80 -24.51 19.11 -0.39
N PRO A 81 -23.41 18.35 -0.50
CA PRO A 81 -22.62 17.95 0.66
C PRO A 81 -21.85 19.12 1.28
N LYS A 82 -21.43 18.92 2.53
CA LYS A 82 -20.47 19.83 3.18
C LYS A 82 -19.07 19.60 2.62
N PHE A 83 -18.22 20.62 2.69
CA PHE A 83 -16.82 20.54 2.27
C PHE A 83 -16.09 19.36 2.92
N GLU A 84 -16.21 19.21 4.24
CA GLU A 84 -15.58 18.13 5.02
C GLU A 84 -16.04 16.72 4.60
N GLU A 85 -17.25 16.59 4.06
CA GLU A 85 -17.80 15.31 3.61
C GLU A 85 -17.30 14.94 2.20
N LEU A 86 -17.11 15.95 1.34
CA LEU A 86 -16.75 15.78 -0.08
C LEU A 86 -15.23 15.66 -0.29
N TYR A 87 -14.45 16.47 0.44
CA TYR A 87 -12.98 16.53 0.33
C TYR A 87 -12.26 15.68 1.38
N ALA A 88 -12.98 14.79 2.06
CA ALA A 88 -12.37 13.85 3.00
C ALA A 88 -11.39 12.92 2.27
N PRO A 89 -10.12 12.79 2.73
CA PRO A 89 -9.15 11.93 2.08
C PRO A 89 -9.48 10.45 2.31
N VAL A 90 -9.29 9.64 1.27
CA VAL A 90 -9.44 8.18 1.33
C VAL A 90 -8.43 7.61 2.32
N LYS A 91 -8.90 6.77 3.24
CA LYS A 91 -8.06 6.17 4.28
C LYS A 91 -7.47 4.84 3.81
N GLY A 92 -6.22 4.56 4.20
CA GLY A 92 -5.49 3.33 3.90
C GLY A 92 -4.28 3.57 2.99
N PRO A 93 -3.37 2.59 2.88
CA PRO A 93 -2.22 2.68 1.98
C PRO A 93 -2.65 2.59 0.52
N GLU A 94 -1.95 3.31 -0.37
CA GLU A 94 -2.11 3.15 -1.81
C GLU A 94 -1.65 1.76 -2.25
N ASN A 95 -2.31 1.21 -3.29
CA ASN A 95 -1.90 -0.07 -3.86
C ASN A 95 -0.55 0.07 -4.60
N PRO A 96 0.52 -0.61 -4.16
CA PRO A 96 1.86 -0.45 -4.72
C PRO A 96 2.03 -1.04 -6.12
N ASN A 97 1.10 -1.90 -6.57
CA ASN A 97 1.21 -2.59 -7.86
C ASN A 97 0.63 -1.77 -9.03
N LEU A 98 0.18 -0.55 -8.79
CA LEU A 98 -0.34 0.34 -9.81
C LEU A 98 0.79 1.06 -10.54
N THR A 99 0.76 1.07 -11.87
CA THR A 99 1.64 1.93 -12.65
C THR A 99 1.27 3.40 -12.47
N GLN A 100 2.19 4.32 -12.78
CA GLN A 100 1.91 5.77 -12.69
C GLN A 100 0.67 6.18 -13.49
N GLN A 101 0.51 5.63 -14.70
CA GLN A 101 -0.65 5.87 -15.55
C GLN A 101 -1.94 5.28 -14.94
N MET A 102 -1.84 4.14 -14.25
CA MET A 102 -3.00 3.55 -13.58
C MET A 102 -3.44 4.31 -12.34
N ARG A 103 -2.48 4.91 -11.63
CA ARG A 103 -2.73 5.73 -10.44
C ARG A 103 -3.36 7.09 -10.77
N ALA A 104 -3.06 7.64 -11.94
CA ALA A 104 -3.63 8.92 -12.36
C ALA A 104 -5.15 8.82 -12.63
N PRO A 105 -5.93 9.84 -12.23
CA PRO A 105 -7.35 9.91 -12.58
C PRO A 105 -7.49 10.04 -14.10
N ARG A 106 -8.21 9.12 -14.73
CA ARG A 106 -8.35 9.08 -16.20
C ARG A 106 -9.74 8.65 -16.64
N ASN A 107 -10.21 9.29 -17.72
CA ASN A 107 -11.45 8.93 -18.43
C ASN A 107 -11.14 8.31 -19.81
N THR A 108 -9.94 8.56 -20.32
CA THR A 108 -9.39 7.99 -21.57
C THR A 108 -8.09 7.24 -21.27
N LEU A 109 -7.57 6.47 -22.22
CA LEU A 109 -6.31 5.74 -22.02
C LEU A 109 -5.14 6.70 -21.69
N SER A 110 -5.11 7.87 -22.30
CA SER A 110 -4.02 8.85 -22.17
C SER A 110 -4.21 9.86 -21.04
N GLY A 111 -5.38 9.95 -20.41
CA GLY A 111 -5.62 10.90 -19.33
C GLY A 111 -7.08 11.27 -19.12
N TYR A 112 -7.30 12.43 -18.51
CA TYR A 112 -8.63 12.99 -18.25
C TYR A 112 -8.99 14.04 -19.29
N VAL A 113 -10.21 13.96 -19.83
CA VAL A 113 -10.73 14.90 -20.81
C VAL A 113 -12.12 15.32 -20.37
N GLU A 114 -12.28 16.62 -20.16
CA GLU A 114 -13.55 17.26 -19.83
C GLU A 114 -13.79 18.48 -20.72
N LYS A 115 -15.04 18.91 -20.81
CA LYS A 115 -15.41 20.08 -21.60
C LYS A 115 -15.13 21.33 -20.77
N ALA A 116 -14.16 22.13 -21.20
CA ALA A 116 -13.88 23.45 -20.63
C ALA A 116 -14.62 24.54 -21.39
N HIS A 117 -15.06 25.58 -20.69
CA HIS A 117 -15.68 26.77 -21.26
C HIS A 117 -14.71 27.95 -21.13
N ILE A 118 -13.90 28.18 -22.17
CA ILE A 118 -12.89 29.25 -22.22
C ILE A 118 -13.29 30.26 -23.30
N ASN A 119 -12.99 31.54 -23.07
CA ASN A 119 -13.16 32.59 -24.07
C ASN A 119 -12.25 32.34 -25.29
N ALA A 120 -12.83 32.33 -26.50
CA ALA A 120 -12.11 32.05 -27.74
C ALA A 120 -10.95 33.05 -27.99
N PHE A 121 -11.14 34.31 -27.62
CA PHE A 121 -10.11 35.33 -27.78
C PHE A 121 -8.90 35.07 -26.86
N GLU A 122 -9.14 34.76 -25.59
CA GLU A 122 -8.09 34.49 -24.61
C GLU A 122 -7.31 33.23 -24.97
N PHE A 123 -8.02 32.16 -25.36
CA PHE A 123 -7.40 30.93 -25.81
C PHE A 123 -6.45 31.18 -26.99
N GLU A 124 -6.92 31.89 -28.03
CA GLU A 124 -6.11 32.17 -29.20
C GLU A 124 -4.94 33.11 -28.89
N ASN A 125 -5.15 34.09 -28.00
CA ASN A 125 -4.09 34.99 -27.56
C ASN A 125 -2.96 34.24 -26.83
N GLN A 126 -3.30 33.38 -25.86
CA GLN A 126 -2.32 32.58 -25.13
C GLN A 126 -1.61 31.57 -26.04
N ARG A 127 -2.36 30.91 -26.94
CA ARG A 127 -1.80 30.00 -27.94
C ARG A 127 -0.77 30.70 -28.83
N ARG A 128 -1.08 31.90 -29.34
CA ARG A 128 -0.15 32.67 -30.19
C ARG A 128 1.06 33.14 -29.40
N THR A 129 0.85 33.63 -28.18
CA THR A 129 1.94 34.07 -27.29
C THR A 129 2.92 32.94 -27.03
N PHE A 130 2.43 31.73 -26.72
CA PHE A 130 3.28 30.56 -26.55
C PHE A 130 4.05 30.20 -27.83
N HIS A 131 3.37 30.24 -28.98
CA HIS A 131 4.01 29.89 -30.26
C HIS A 131 5.06 30.91 -30.71
N THR A 132 4.86 32.20 -30.41
CA THR A 132 5.77 33.28 -30.82
C THR A 132 6.89 33.51 -29.83
N TYR A 133 6.60 33.51 -28.53
CA TYR A 133 7.54 33.90 -27.47
C TYR A 133 7.99 32.73 -26.59
N GLY A 134 7.35 31.56 -26.70
CA GLY A 134 7.74 30.36 -25.94
C GLY A 134 7.25 30.33 -24.49
N TYR A 135 6.30 31.21 -24.12
CA TYR A 135 5.66 31.22 -22.81
C TYR A 135 4.17 31.57 -22.90
N ALA A 136 3.37 31.13 -21.92
CA ALA A 136 1.97 31.50 -21.75
C ALA A 136 1.55 31.32 -20.29
N LEU A 137 0.35 31.79 -19.93
CA LEU A 137 -0.27 31.47 -18.65
C LEU A 137 -0.67 29.99 -18.59
N ASP A 138 -0.49 29.36 -17.44
CA ASP A 138 -0.91 27.98 -17.17
C ASP A 138 -2.45 27.91 -17.07
N PRO A 139 -3.14 27.17 -17.96
CA PRO A 139 -4.58 27.00 -17.88
C PRO A 139 -5.03 25.92 -16.88
N SER A 140 -4.12 25.32 -16.10
CA SER A 140 -4.46 24.29 -15.11
C SER A 140 -5.30 24.86 -13.95
N VAL A 141 -6.22 24.03 -13.46
CA VAL A 141 -7.16 24.33 -12.37
C VAL A 141 -7.03 23.24 -11.31
N ASP A 142 -5.90 23.27 -10.60
CA ASP A 142 -5.62 22.39 -9.46
C ASP A 142 -5.55 23.21 -8.18
N GLU A 143 -5.68 22.58 -7.00
CA GLU A 143 -5.52 23.27 -5.70
C GLU A 143 -4.15 23.96 -5.53
N VAL A 144 -3.17 23.54 -6.34
CA VAL A 144 -1.79 24.04 -6.32
C VAL A 144 -1.56 25.09 -7.43
N ALA A 145 -2.40 25.11 -8.46
CA ALA A 145 -2.24 25.97 -9.62
C ALA A 145 -3.25 27.12 -9.58
N ASP A 146 -2.79 28.30 -9.16
CA ASP A 146 -3.63 29.50 -9.01
C ASP A 146 -4.03 30.15 -10.35
N GLY A 147 -3.77 29.50 -11.50
CA GLY A 147 -4.00 30.05 -12.85
C GLY A 147 -3.14 31.28 -13.20
N GLN A 148 -2.18 31.63 -12.33
CA GLN A 148 -1.26 32.76 -12.50
C GLN A 148 0.16 32.33 -12.84
N GLY A 149 0.45 31.03 -12.80
CA GLY A 149 1.74 30.49 -13.20
C GLY A 149 1.99 30.68 -14.70
N PHE A 150 3.25 30.85 -15.08
CA PHE A 150 3.66 30.82 -16.48
C PHE A 150 4.23 29.45 -16.84
N VAL A 151 3.87 28.94 -18.01
CA VAL A 151 4.42 27.73 -18.60
C VAL A 151 5.25 28.10 -19.82
N GLY A 152 6.45 27.51 -19.92
CA GLY A 152 7.37 27.75 -21.03
C GLY A 152 8.76 28.17 -20.57
N ARG A 153 9.55 28.73 -21.50
CA ARG A 153 10.84 29.34 -21.18
C ARG A 153 10.63 30.81 -20.87
N LEU A 154 10.64 31.15 -19.59
CA LEU A 154 10.98 32.51 -19.13
C LEU A 154 12.48 32.58 -18.82
#